data_AF-A0A3C1E0M3-F1
#
_entry.id   AF-A0A3C1E0M3-F1
#
_cell.length_a   1.000
_cell.length_b   1.000
_cell.length_c   1.000
_cell.angle_alpha   90.00
_cell.angle_beta   90.00
_cell.angle_gamma   90.00
#
_symmetry.space_group_name_H-M   'P 1'
#
loop_
_entity.id
_entity.type
_entity.pdbx_description
1 polymer ?
#
loop_
_entity_poly.entity_id
_entity_poly.type
_entity_poly.pdbx_seq_one_letter_code
_entity_poly.pdbx_strand_id
1 'polypeptide(L)'
;MTVTAASLPTRVSSTTVAAVTLSPSSGPVGTSVAVSGSGFQKNTTGTLTAGSSAISIRTNGAGVFSATWVVPATTAATFTLTATVAKVSASKTFTVTYPVTVPAISTAHLRFGVATVGGAQANTELDQVATISGESPSIVLSYYDFNQAAPIADLNSVAARGATSLLTWEPWTWGGGLNQTAYQSATIASGTYDTYIKSWGTALAAWGKPVMLRYGHEMNGNWYPWADGVNGNASGSYVAAYRHVHDVLVASGATNVIWVWSPNVPYYGSTPITTEYPGDAYVNDVALDGYNWGLDGVGGSWKSPSTVFGEGLTELRGLASTKPIIVAETASSENGGSKAQWNTDLVSYLAAQPDVTGFVWFDLNKEVDWRIDSSTTSASAFNAALAARR
;
A
#
# COMPACT_ATOMS: atom_id res chain seq x y z
N MET A 1 33.49 36.48 70.64
CA MET A 1 32.24 36.83 69.93
C MET A 1 32.65 37.55 68.66
N THR A 2 32.57 36.85 67.53
CA THR A 2 33.02 37.37 66.22
C THR A 2 31.86 37.13 65.26
N VAL A 3 31.26 38.21 64.77
CA VAL A 3 30.11 38.16 63.85
C VAL A 3 30.64 38.18 62.43
N THR A 4 30.35 37.12 61.68
CA THR A 4 30.63 36.95 60.25
C THR A 4 29.55 37.63 59.41
N ALA A 5 29.96 38.43 58.43
CA ALA A 5 29.07 39.06 57.45
C ALA A 5 28.66 38.08 56.35
N ALA A 6 27.36 38.04 56.04
CA ALA A 6 26.78 37.25 54.96
C ALA A 6 27.00 37.90 53.58
N SER A 7 27.34 37.09 52.58
CA SER A 7 27.42 37.48 51.17
C SER A 7 26.03 37.47 50.52
N LEU A 8 25.75 38.49 49.68
CA LEU A 8 24.52 38.60 48.90
C LEU A 8 24.58 37.74 47.62
N PRO A 9 23.45 37.17 47.16
CA PRO A 9 23.42 36.37 45.93
C PRO A 9 23.52 37.26 44.69
N THR A 10 24.37 36.84 43.75
CA THR A 10 24.49 37.43 42.41
C THR A 10 23.27 37.12 41.56
N ARG A 11 22.59 38.16 41.08
CA ARG A 11 21.46 38.07 40.15
C ARG A 11 21.99 37.69 38.76
N VAL A 12 21.77 36.45 38.35
CA VAL A 12 21.98 36.02 36.95
C VAL A 12 20.89 36.69 36.10
N SER A 13 21.30 37.64 35.25
CA SER A 13 20.42 38.25 34.26
C SER A 13 20.31 37.29 33.07
N SER A 14 19.21 36.55 32.96
CA SER A 14 18.92 35.76 31.76
C SER A 14 18.58 36.70 30.60
N THR A 15 19.50 36.85 29.66
CA THR A 15 19.23 37.50 28.38
C THR A 15 18.28 36.60 27.59
N THR A 16 17.04 37.05 27.41
CA THR A 16 16.05 36.35 26.59
C THR A 16 16.50 36.42 25.12
N VAL A 17 16.78 35.27 24.52
CA VAL A 17 17.14 35.16 23.10
C VAL A 17 15.86 35.32 22.27
N ALA A 18 15.91 36.14 21.22
CA ALA A 18 14.76 36.34 20.35
C ALA A 18 14.39 35.05 19.60
N ALA A 19 13.09 34.77 19.48
CA ALA A 19 12.58 33.56 18.85
C ALA A 19 11.30 33.85 18.06
N VAL A 20 11.07 33.05 17.01
CA VAL A 20 9.84 33.03 16.22
C VAL A 20 9.24 31.62 16.23
N THR A 21 7.93 31.53 16.42
CA THR A 21 7.15 30.28 16.33
C THR A 21 6.02 30.44 15.33
N LEU A 22 5.64 29.32 14.70
CA LEU A 22 4.60 29.23 13.66
C LEU A 22 3.54 28.22 14.08
N SER A 23 2.27 28.55 13.88
CA SER A 23 1.16 27.63 14.07
C SER A 23 0.11 27.81 12.96
N PRO A 24 -0.05 26.84 12.04
CA PRO A 24 0.78 25.65 11.85
C PRO A 24 2.18 25.97 11.28
N SER A 25 3.12 25.01 11.32
CA SER A 25 4.44 25.14 10.69
C SER A 25 4.52 24.61 9.25
N SER A 26 3.41 24.07 8.73
CA SER A 26 3.26 23.63 7.34
C SER A 26 1.80 23.73 6.88
N GLY A 27 1.58 23.75 5.57
CA GLY A 27 0.24 23.78 4.97
C GLY A 27 0.23 24.28 3.52
N PRO A 28 -0.90 24.13 2.79
CA PRO A 28 -0.99 24.53 1.40
C PRO A 28 -1.07 26.04 1.22
N VAL A 29 -0.97 26.48 -0.05
CA VAL A 29 -1.29 27.86 -0.46
C VAL A 29 -2.64 28.28 0.13
N GLY A 30 -2.70 29.47 0.72
CA GLY A 30 -3.88 29.99 1.40
C GLY A 30 -3.97 29.64 2.90
N THR A 31 -3.08 28.81 3.44
CA THR A 31 -3.05 28.54 4.89
C THR A 31 -2.80 29.81 5.67
N SER A 32 -3.65 30.10 6.65
CA SER A 32 -3.45 31.19 7.61
C SER A 32 -2.53 30.72 8.74
N VAL A 33 -1.36 31.33 8.87
CA VAL A 33 -0.32 30.97 9.83
C VAL A 33 -0.25 32.04 10.93
N ALA A 34 -0.44 31.62 12.17
CA ALA A 34 -0.15 32.46 13.33
C ALA A 34 1.36 32.50 13.56
N VAL A 35 1.93 33.70 13.55
CA VAL A 35 3.35 33.97 13.77
C VAL A 35 3.50 34.70 15.09
N SER A 36 4.19 34.08 16.04
CA SER A 36 4.47 34.67 17.35
C SER A 36 5.96 34.87 17.51
N GLY A 37 6.36 35.97 18.14
CA GLY A 37 7.75 36.17 18.52
C GLY A 37 7.90 36.67 19.94
N SER A 38 9.02 36.32 20.57
CA SER A 38 9.37 36.68 21.94
C SER A 38 10.85 37.03 22.03
N GLY A 39 11.26 37.70 23.11
CA GLY A 39 12.67 38.10 23.31
C GLY A 39 13.12 39.30 22.47
N PHE A 40 12.19 40.06 21.89
CA PHE A 40 12.48 41.26 21.10
C PHE A 40 12.44 42.53 21.95
N GLN A 41 13.00 43.63 21.42
CA GLN A 41 12.95 44.94 22.08
C GLN A 41 11.48 45.33 22.33
N LYS A 42 11.17 45.75 23.57
CA LYS A 42 9.81 46.07 24.04
C LYS A 42 9.23 47.30 23.34
N ASN A 43 7.91 47.33 23.15
CA ASN A 43 7.15 48.48 22.62
C ASN A 43 7.69 49.06 21.28
N THR A 44 8.33 48.23 20.47
CA THR A 44 9.10 48.64 19.30
C THR A 44 8.48 48.08 18.02
N THR A 45 8.42 48.90 16.97
CA THR A 45 7.98 48.47 15.64
C THR A 45 9.08 47.66 14.96
N GLY A 46 8.68 46.61 14.25
CA GLY A 46 9.55 45.78 13.44
C GLY A 46 8.85 45.32 12.17
N THR A 47 9.50 44.40 11.47
CA THR A 47 9.00 43.81 10.23
C THR A 47 9.06 42.29 10.33
N LEU A 48 8.03 41.63 9.82
CA LEU A 48 8.03 40.20 9.55
C LEU A 48 8.10 40.02 8.03
N THR A 49 9.16 39.39 7.54
CA THR A 49 9.35 39.12 6.11
C THR A 49 9.19 37.64 5.79
N ALA A 50 8.60 37.34 4.64
CA ALA A 50 8.43 35.98 4.11
C ALA A 50 8.51 36.05 2.57
N GLY A 51 9.66 35.71 1.99
CA GLY A 51 9.92 35.95 0.57
C GLY A 51 9.84 37.45 0.25
N SER A 52 8.99 37.83 -0.71
CA SER A 52 8.72 39.22 -1.09
C SER A 52 7.68 39.94 -0.20
N SER A 53 7.01 39.21 0.71
CA SER A 53 6.01 39.79 1.60
C SER A 53 6.66 40.41 2.84
N ALA A 54 6.21 41.59 3.25
CA ALA A 54 6.62 42.26 4.49
C ALA A 54 5.38 42.77 5.25
N ILE A 55 5.27 42.39 6.53
CA ILE A 55 4.18 42.76 7.43
C ILE A 55 4.77 43.59 8.58
N SER A 56 4.20 44.76 8.86
CA SER A 56 4.56 45.55 10.04
C SER A 56 4.10 44.85 11.32
N ILE A 57 5.01 44.66 12.26
CA ILE A 57 4.72 44.08 13.59
C ILE A 57 5.10 45.08 14.68
N ARG A 58 4.48 44.96 15.86
CA ARG A 58 4.85 45.76 17.03
C ARG A 58 4.89 44.88 18.27
N THR A 59 5.98 44.96 19.02
CA THR A 59 6.11 44.23 20.28
C THR A 59 5.39 44.96 21.41
N ASN A 60 4.89 44.22 22.39
CA ASN A 60 4.29 44.77 23.61
C ASN A 60 5.35 45.03 24.71
N GLY A 61 4.90 45.38 25.92
CA GLY A 61 5.76 45.63 27.08
C GLY A 61 6.55 44.40 27.59
N ALA A 62 6.24 43.21 27.10
CA ALA A 62 6.97 41.97 27.36
C ALA A 62 7.96 41.61 26.22
N GLY A 63 8.03 42.39 25.13
CA GLY A 63 8.89 42.08 23.99
C GLY A 63 8.31 40.98 23.08
N VAL A 64 6.98 40.82 23.13
CA VAL A 64 6.24 39.79 22.39
C VAL A 64 5.40 40.44 21.30
N PHE A 65 5.30 39.80 20.14
CA PHE A 65 4.36 40.16 19.09
C PHE A 65 3.55 38.95 18.61
N SER A 66 2.41 39.22 17.97
CA SER A 66 1.65 38.24 17.20
C SER A 66 1.25 38.88 15.86
N ALA A 67 1.34 38.10 14.80
CA ALA A 67 0.94 38.47 13.45
C ALA A 67 0.34 37.26 12.73
N THR A 68 -0.37 37.50 11.64
CA THR A 68 -0.87 36.45 10.76
C THR A 68 -0.22 36.60 9.39
N TRP A 69 0.30 35.51 8.86
CA TRP A 69 0.80 35.43 7.49
C TRP A 69 0.00 34.37 6.73
N VAL A 70 -0.46 34.69 5.53
CA VAL A 70 -1.16 33.74 4.66
C VAL A 70 -0.18 33.24 3.62
N VAL A 71 -0.08 31.92 3.45
CA VAL A 71 0.82 31.32 2.45
C VAL A 71 0.41 31.82 1.05
N PRO A 72 1.26 32.58 0.35
CA PRO A 72 0.93 33.12 -0.96
C PRO A 72 0.94 32.02 -2.02
N ALA A 73 0.36 32.29 -3.19
CA ALA A 73 0.52 31.41 -4.35
C ALA A 73 2.01 31.30 -4.70
N THR A 74 2.52 30.07 -4.80
CA THR A 74 3.96 29.78 -4.97
C THR A 74 4.17 28.38 -5.55
N THR A 75 5.38 28.11 -6.02
CA THR A 75 5.90 26.75 -6.30
C THR A 75 7.09 26.39 -5.40
N ALA A 76 7.51 27.28 -4.50
CA ALA A 76 8.59 27.04 -3.55
C ALA A 76 8.19 26.04 -2.47
N ALA A 77 9.10 25.13 -2.11
CA ALA A 77 8.85 24.12 -1.07
C ALA A 77 8.78 24.71 0.36
N THR A 78 9.42 25.86 0.59
CA THR A 78 9.51 26.47 1.92
C THR A 78 9.47 28.00 1.86
N PHE A 79 9.11 28.62 2.98
CA PHE A 79 9.32 30.04 3.27
C PHE A 79 10.08 30.20 4.57
N THR A 80 11.10 31.06 4.59
CA THR A 80 11.75 31.49 5.83
C THR A 80 11.08 32.77 6.31
N LEU A 81 10.33 32.69 7.41
CA LEU A 81 9.71 33.84 8.06
C LEU A 81 10.72 34.47 9.00
N THR A 82 11.08 35.74 8.79
CA THR A 82 12.08 36.47 9.58
C THR A 82 11.45 37.68 10.24
N ALA A 83 11.43 37.72 11.57
CA ALA A 83 11.01 38.89 12.33
C ALA A 83 12.24 39.71 12.71
N THR A 84 12.24 41.00 12.37
CA THR A 84 13.30 41.95 12.69
C THR A 84 12.71 43.12 13.49
N VAL A 85 13.16 43.29 14.72
CA VAL A 85 12.78 44.42 15.61
C VAL A 85 14.07 45.12 16.04
N ALA A 86 14.20 46.40 15.66
CA ALA A 86 15.46 47.15 15.78
C ALA A 86 16.64 46.41 15.12
N LYS A 87 17.64 45.96 15.89
CA LYS A 87 18.83 45.24 15.39
C LYS A 87 18.79 43.73 15.63
N VAL A 88 17.66 43.21 16.11
CA VAL A 88 17.50 41.80 16.48
C VAL A 88 16.57 41.12 15.49
N SER A 89 17.03 39.99 14.95
CA SER A 89 16.25 39.16 14.04
C SER A 89 16.17 37.73 14.53
N ALA A 90 15.03 37.07 14.32
CA ALA A 90 14.89 35.63 14.47
C ALA A 90 13.99 35.08 13.35
N SER A 91 14.21 33.83 12.96
CA SER A 91 13.53 33.23 11.81
C SER A 91 13.00 31.83 12.10
N LYS A 92 11.97 31.43 11.36
CA LYS A 92 11.44 30.07 11.36
C LYS A 92 11.02 29.67 9.94
N THR A 93 11.29 28.42 9.57
CA THR A 93 10.89 27.87 8.27
C THR A 93 9.46 27.33 8.32
N PHE A 94 8.65 27.72 7.34
CA PHE A 94 7.36 27.12 7.03
C PHE A 94 7.50 26.21 5.80
N THR A 95 6.90 25.01 5.84
CA THR A 95 6.89 24.08 4.70
C THR A 95 5.58 24.18 3.93
N VAL A 96 5.65 24.53 2.65
CA VAL A 96 4.47 24.59 1.78
C VAL A 96 4.12 23.18 1.34
N THR A 97 2.86 22.78 1.54
CA THR A 97 2.36 21.50 1.02
C THR A 97 1.64 21.73 -0.30
N TYR A 98 2.01 20.99 -1.33
CA TYR A 98 1.27 20.98 -2.59
C TYR A 98 0.34 19.77 -2.59
N PRO A 99 -0.89 19.89 -3.13
CA PRO A 99 -1.62 18.68 -3.50
C PRO A 99 -0.75 17.92 -4.50
N VAL A 100 -0.33 16.71 -4.14
CA VAL A 100 0.33 15.82 -5.08
C VAL A 100 -0.73 15.45 -6.10
N THR A 101 -0.59 15.93 -7.34
CA THR A 101 -1.43 15.45 -8.43
C THR A 101 -0.97 14.03 -8.74
N VAL A 102 -1.62 13.06 -8.11
CA VAL A 102 -1.38 11.65 -8.38
C VAL A 102 -2.00 11.32 -9.74
N PRO A 103 -1.30 10.58 -10.63
CA PRO A 103 -1.88 10.12 -11.88
C PRO A 103 -3.21 9.40 -11.67
N ALA A 104 -4.20 9.63 -12.52
CA ALA A 104 -5.51 9.00 -12.38
C ALA A 104 -5.42 7.48 -12.56
N ILE A 105 -6.42 6.75 -12.05
CA ILE A 105 -6.64 5.36 -12.42
C ILE A 105 -6.99 5.31 -13.92
N SER A 106 -6.33 4.43 -14.66
CA SER A 106 -6.59 4.21 -16.07
C SER A 106 -7.89 3.44 -16.32
N THR A 107 -8.53 3.70 -17.46
CA THR A 107 -9.72 3.00 -17.94
C THR A 107 -9.40 1.84 -18.88
N ALA A 108 -8.11 1.50 -19.06
CA ALA A 108 -7.69 0.38 -19.90
C ALA A 108 -8.32 -0.94 -19.42
N HIS A 109 -8.62 -1.84 -20.36
CA HIS A 109 -9.21 -3.15 -20.07
C HIS A 109 -8.35 -3.97 -19.09
N LEU A 110 -7.05 -4.07 -19.37
CA LEU A 110 -6.09 -4.64 -18.46
C LEU A 110 -5.88 -3.63 -17.32
N ARG A 111 -6.37 -3.94 -16.13
CA ARG A 111 -6.16 -3.16 -14.90
C ARG A 111 -4.73 -3.33 -14.36
N PHE A 112 -4.23 -2.30 -13.70
CA PHE A 112 -2.97 -2.35 -12.95
C PHE A 112 -3.29 -2.32 -11.46
N GLY A 113 -2.66 -3.20 -10.70
CA GLY A 113 -2.70 -3.22 -9.25
C GLY A 113 -1.32 -3.33 -8.64
N VAL A 114 -1.22 -3.13 -7.32
CA VAL A 114 0.04 -3.23 -6.58
C VAL A 114 -0.15 -3.82 -5.19
N ALA A 115 0.87 -4.52 -4.71
CA ALA A 115 1.13 -4.76 -3.29
C ALA A 115 2.38 -3.95 -2.89
N THR A 116 2.34 -3.26 -1.76
CA THR A 116 3.49 -2.55 -1.20
C THR A 116 3.75 -3.01 0.24
N VAL A 117 4.92 -2.68 0.79
CA VAL A 117 5.33 -3.11 2.14
C VAL A 117 4.35 -2.62 3.21
N GLY A 118 3.94 -1.35 3.16
CA GLY A 118 3.03 -0.76 4.12
C GLY A 118 1.54 -1.06 3.88
N GLY A 119 1.22 -1.74 2.77
CA GLY A 119 -0.13 -2.21 2.44
C GLY A 119 -1.15 -1.10 2.18
N ALA A 120 -2.43 -1.44 2.37
CA ALA A 120 -3.59 -0.65 1.97
C ALA A 120 -3.68 0.78 2.56
N GLN A 121 -3.04 1.06 3.70
CA GLN A 121 -3.02 2.39 4.31
C GLN A 121 -1.76 3.21 4.00
N ALA A 122 -0.77 2.63 3.33
CA ALA A 122 0.48 3.30 2.98
C ALA A 122 0.31 4.24 1.78
N ASN A 123 -0.49 5.29 1.95
CA ASN A 123 -0.84 6.23 0.88
C ASN A 123 0.38 6.87 0.21
N THR A 124 1.46 7.14 0.96
CA THR A 124 2.72 7.64 0.39
C THR A 124 3.37 6.65 -0.56
N GLU A 125 3.38 5.36 -0.23
CA GLU A 125 3.92 4.30 -1.10
C GLU A 125 3.05 4.15 -2.35
N LEU A 126 1.72 4.16 -2.19
CA LEU A 126 0.78 4.09 -3.31
C LEU A 126 0.87 5.31 -4.25
N ASP A 127 1.12 6.50 -3.71
CA ASP A 127 1.36 7.72 -4.51
C ASP A 127 2.71 7.67 -5.26
N GLN A 128 3.73 7.07 -4.65
CA GLN A 128 5.03 6.83 -5.29
C GLN A 128 4.89 5.84 -6.44
N VAL A 129 4.23 4.71 -6.23
CA VAL A 129 3.92 3.73 -7.29
C VAL A 129 3.16 4.40 -8.42
N ALA A 130 2.16 5.23 -8.11
CA ALA A 130 1.39 5.93 -9.14
C ALA A 130 2.26 6.90 -9.95
N THR A 131 3.16 7.62 -9.29
CA THR A 131 4.13 8.53 -9.94
C THR A 131 5.09 7.77 -10.85
N ILE A 132 5.65 6.65 -10.38
CA ILE A 132 6.56 5.79 -11.14
C ILE A 132 5.85 5.20 -12.36
N SER A 133 4.63 4.68 -12.15
CA SER A 133 3.87 3.92 -13.15
C SER A 133 3.12 4.80 -14.16
N GLY A 134 2.91 6.08 -13.86
CA GLY A 134 2.17 7.00 -14.74
C GLY A 134 0.65 6.81 -14.73
N GLU A 135 0.13 6.04 -13.76
CA GLU A 135 -1.28 5.85 -13.41
C GLU A 135 -1.39 5.34 -11.98
N SER A 136 -2.49 5.67 -11.30
CA SER A 136 -2.78 5.07 -9.99
C SER A 136 -3.16 3.59 -10.12
N PRO A 137 -2.70 2.72 -9.20
CA PRO A 137 -3.20 1.36 -9.09
C PRO A 137 -4.71 1.34 -8.88
N SER A 138 -5.40 0.53 -9.67
CA SER A 138 -6.84 0.28 -9.57
C SER A 138 -7.19 -0.89 -8.64
N ILE A 139 -6.19 -1.73 -8.32
CA ILE A 139 -6.29 -2.85 -7.37
C ILE A 139 -5.17 -2.68 -6.34
N VAL A 140 -5.48 -2.85 -5.05
CA VAL A 140 -4.48 -2.86 -3.98
C VAL A 140 -4.56 -4.19 -3.25
N LEU A 141 -3.47 -4.95 -3.29
CA LEU A 141 -3.35 -6.25 -2.64
C LEU A 141 -2.86 -6.09 -1.20
N SER A 142 -3.46 -6.84 -0.28
CA SER A 142 -3.07 -6.89 1.13
C SER A 142 -3.35 -8.28 1.70
N TYR A 143 -2.58 -8.69 2.71
CA TYR A 143 -2.61 -10.04 3.28
C TYR A 143 -3.09 -9.99 4.73
N TYR A 144 -3.92 -10.95 5.12
CA TYR A 144 -4.45 -11.10 6.47
C TYR A 144 -4.48 -12.57 6.85
N ASP A 145 -4.07 -12.88 8.08
CA ASP A 145 -4.19 -14.23 8.63
C ASP A 145 -5.53 -14.44 9.35
N PHE A 146 -5.78 -15.66 9.82
CA PHE A 146 -7.02 -16.04 10.51
C PHE A 146 -7.12 -15.53 11.96
N ASN A 147 -6.20 -14.66 12.39
CA ASN A 147 -6.22 -14.03 13.70
C ASN A 147 -6.60 -12.53 13.64
N GLN A 148 -6.91 -12.02 12.45
CA GLN A 148 -7.22 -10.62 12.21
C GLN A 148 -8.71 -10.41 11.92
N ALA A 149 -9.26 -9.28 12.35
CA ALA A 149 -10.62 -8.88 12.02
C ALA A 149 -10.72 -8.38 10.55
N ALA A 150 -11.93 -8.33 9.99
CA ALA A 150 -12.14 -7.76 8.67
C ALA A 150 -11.59 -6.31 8.60
N PRO A 151 -10.74 -5.99 7.62
CA PRO A 151 -9.90 -4.79 7.67
C PRO A 151 -10.62 -3.56 7.11
N ILE A 152 -11.73 -3.14 7.74
CA ILE A 152 -12.60 -2.07 7.24
C ILE A 152 -11.85 -0.73 7.05
N ALA A 153 -10.86 -0.43 7.91
CA ALA A 153 -10.03 0.77 7.75
C ALA A 153 -9.20 0.74 6.46
N ASP A 154 -8.62 -0.41 6.14
CA ASP A 154 -7.81 -0.64 4.93
C ASP A 154 -8.68 -0.54 3.68
N LEU A 155 -9.87 -1.17 3.72
CA LEU A 155 -10.87 -1.08 2.66
C LEU A 155 -11.31 0.37 2.40
N ASN A 156 -11.51 1.16 3.46
CA ASN A 156 -11.85 2.58 3.32
C ASN A 156 -10.69 3.40 2.71
N SER A 157 -9.45 3.12 3.11
CA SER A 157 -8.26 3.78 2.54
C SER A 157 -8.15 3.52 1.03
N VAL A 158 -8.28 2.26 0.61
CA VAL A 158 -8.21 1.88 -0.81
C VAL A 158 -9.39 2.46 -1.60
N ALA A 159 -10.61 2.38 -1.07
CA ALA A 159 -11.79 2.93 -1.73
C ALA A 159 -11.74 4.47 -1.86
N ALA A 160 -11.10 5.18 -0.93
CA ALA A 160 -10.90 6.63 -1.03
C ALA A 160 -10.00 7.02 -2.22
N ARG A 161 -9.18 6.10 -2.72
CA ARG A 161 -8.36 6.27 -3.93
C ARG A 161 -9.11 5.91 -5.22
N GLY A 162 -10.34 5.42 -5.12
CA GLY A 162 -11.11 4.88 -6.25
C GLY A 162 -10.67 3.49 -6.69
N ALA A 163 -9.80 2.83 -5.92
CA ALA A 163 -9.30 1.48 -6.19
C ALA A 163 -10.16 0.40 -5.51
N THR A 164 -9.97 -0.85 -5.90
CA THR A 164 -10.59 -2.05 -5.29
C THR A 164 -9.56 -2.80 -4.46
N SER A 165 -9.92 -3.24 -3.26
CA SER A 165 -9.04 -4.10 -2.45
C SER A 165 -9.09 -5.54 -2.92
N LEU A 166 -7.92 -6.15 -3.08
CA LEU A 166 -7.73 -7.60 -3.16
C LEU A 166 -7.17 -8.08 -1.82
N LEU A 167 -8.01 -8.77 -1.05
CA LEU A 167 -7.63 -9.32 0.25
C LEU A 167 -7.18 -10.76 0.08
N THR A 168 -5.90 -11.04 0.28
CA THR A 168 -5.43 -12.42 0.47
C THR A 168 -5.68 -12.84 1.89
N TRP A 169 -6.57 -13.81 2.06
CA TRP A 169 -6.99 -14.29 3.37
C TRP A 169 -6.41 -15.67 3.62
N GLU A 170 -5.44 -15.72 4.52
CA GLU A 170 -4.59 -16.87 4.74
C GLU A 170 -5.09 -17.68 5.96
N PRO A 171 -5.58 -18.91 5.77
CA PRO A 171 -6.10 -19.75 6.85
C PRO A 171 -4.96 -20.35 7.70
N TRP A 172 -4.29 -19.51 8.47
CA TRP A 172 -3.27 -19.86 9.46
C TRP A 172 -3.05 -18.72 10.44
N THR A 173 -2.13 -18.88 11.40
CA THR A 173 -1.54 -17.76 12.13
C THR A 173 -0.12 -17.53 11.65
N TRP A 174 0.21 -16.27 11.37
CA TRP A 174 1.55 -15.87 10.96
C TRP A 174 2.61 -16.27 11.99
N GLY A 175 3.76 -16.71 11.50
CA GLY A 175 4.88 -17.18 12.33
C GLY A 175 4.71 -18.58 12.93
N GLY A 176 3.57 -19.25 12.72
CA GLY A 176 3.32 -20.61 13.23
C GLY A 176 3.92 -21.74 12.39
N GLY A 177 4.53 -21.45 11.24
CA GLY A 177 5.11 -22.46 10.33
C GLY A 177 4.06 -23.34 9.65
N LEU A 178 4.50 -24.45 9.03
CA LEU A 178 3.63 -25.34 8.25
C LEU A 178 2.76 -26.28 9.11
N ASN A 179 3.16 -26.54 10.35
CA ASN A 179 2.50 -27.52 11.23
C ASN A 179 1.54 -26.80 12.18
N GLN A 180 0.35 -26.47 11.70
CA GLN A 180 -0.70 -25.81 12.47
C GLN A 180 -2.03 -26.56 12.33
N THR A 181 -2.16 -27.68 13.03
CA THR A 181 -3.30 -28.60 12.89
C THR A 181 -4.67 -27.97 13.16
N ALA A 182 -4.71 -26.90 13.97
CA ALA A 182 -5.92 -26.10 14.20
C ALA A 182 -6.47 -25.49 12.89
N TYR A 183 -5.61 -25.18 11.93
CA TYR A 183 -5.97 -24.56 10.66
C TYR A 183 -5.97 -25.54 9.47
N GLN A 184 -6.03 -26.85 9.72
CA GLN A 184 -6.30 -27.81 8.66
C GLN A 184 -7.59 -27.46 7.92
N SER A 185 -7.59 -27.67 6.61
CA SER A 185 -8.74 -27.39 5.76
C SER A 185 -9.98 -28.19 6.21
N ALA A 186 -9.79 -29.43 6.69
CA ALA A 186 -10.87 -30.23 7.28
C ALA A 186 -11.46 -29.60 8.57
N THR A 187 -10.62 -29.00 9.42
CA THR A 187 -11.08 -28.29 10.63
C THR A 187 -11.92 -27.08 10.26
N ILE A 188 -11.47 -26.30 9.28
CA ILE A 188 -12.22 -25.14 8.77
C ILE A 188 -13.55 -25.59 8.14
N ALA A 189 -13.53 -26.60 7.28
CA ALA A 189 -14.71 -27.15 6.62
C ALA A 189 -15.74 -27.75 7.60
N SER A 190 -15.31 -28.18 8.79
CA SER A 190 -16.20 -28.69 9.84
C SER A 190 -16.93 -27.60 10.63
N GLY A 191 -16.60 -26.33 10.38
CA GLY A 191 -17.27 -25.18 10.98
C GLY A 191 -16.64 -24.64 12.26
N THR A 192 -15.45 -25.11 12.65
CA THR A 192 -14.72 -24.63 13.84
C THR A 192 -14.52 -23.11 13.82
N TYR A 193 -14.34 -22.52 12.63
CA TYR A 193 -14.10 -21.08 12.45
C TYR A 193 -15.35 -20.29 12.06
N ASP A 194 -16.56 -20.88 12.08
CA ASP A 194 -17.78 -20.22 11.59
C ASP A 194 -18.09 -18.92 12.30
N THR A 195 -17.90 -18.84 13.61
CA THR A 195 -18.13 -17.61 14.36
C THR A 195 -17.20 -16.48 13.87
N TYR A 196 -15.94 -16.82 13.60
CA TYR A 196 -14.96 -15.89 13.06
C TYR A 196 -15.30 -15.47 11.62
N ILE A 197 -15.60 -16.43 10.74
CA ILE A 197 -15.97 -16.17 9.34
C ILE A 197 -17.27 -15.35 9.25
N LYS A 198 -18.26 -15.62 10.10
CA LYS A 198 -19.49 -14.82 10.23
C LYS A 198 -19.22 -13.38 10.64
N SER A 199 -18.26 -13.16 11.54
CA SER A 199 -17.86 -11.80 11.93
C SER A 199 -17.29 -11.02 10.74
N TRP A 200 -16.48 -11.69 9.91
CA TRP A 200 -15.98 -11.12 8.65
C TRP A 200 -17.11 -10.83 7.67
N GLY A 201 -17.99 -11.80 7.43
CA GLY A 201 -19.11 -11.61 6.50
C GLY A 201 -20.06 -10.49 6.92
N THR A 202 -20.39 -10.40 8.20
CA THR A 202 -21.22 -9.31 8.73
C THR A 202 -20.56 -7.95 8.51
N ALA A 203 -19.24 -7.84 8.76
CA ALA A 203 -18.50 -6.59 8.58
C ALA A 203 -18.41 -6.18 7.11
N LEU A 204 -18.12 -7.12 6.20
CA LEU A 204 -18.05 -6.86 4.76
C LEU A 204 -19.42 -6.51 4.17
N ALA A 205 -20.49 -7.18 4.62
CA ALA A 205 -21.86 -6.87 4.25
C ALA A 205 -22.25 -5.45 4.69
N ALA A 206 -21.92 -5.07 5.93
CA ALA A 206 -22.16 -3.72 6.45
C ALA A 206 -21.35 -2.64 5.71
N TRP A 207 -20.14 -2.97 5.25
CA TRP A 207 -19.33 -2.06 4.43
C TRP A 207 -19.92 -1.84 3.04
N GLY A 208 -20.49 -2.88 2.43
CA GLY A 208 -21.41 -2.79 1.29
C GLY A 208 -20.81 -2.39 -0.06
N LYS A 209 -19.49 -2.21 -0.16
CA LYS A 209 -18.79 -1.91 -1.42
C LYS A 209 -18.12 -3.17 -2.01
N PRO A 210 -17.78 -3.20 -3.32
CA PRO A 210 -17.04 -4.32 -3.90
C PRO A 210 -15.69 -4.54 -3.22
N VAL A 211 -15.39 -5.79 -2.87
CA VAL A 211 -14.09 -6.24 -2.36
C VAL A 211 -13.75 -7.58 -2.98
N MET A 212 -12.51 -7.76 -3.41
CA MET A 212 -12.02 -9.03 -3.90
C MET A 212 -11.42 -9.83 -2.75
N LEU A 213 -11.82 -11.09 -2.60
CA LEU A 213 -11.35 -11.97 -1.54
C LEU A 213 -10.68 -13.22 -2.14
N ARG A 214 -9.41 -13.40 -1.80
CA ARG A 214 -8.51 -14.45 -2.31
C ARG A 214 -8.13 -15.38 -1.18
N TYR A 215 -9.05 -16.28 -0.83
CA TYR A 215 -8.91 -17.22 0.27
C TYR A 215 -7.93 -18.35 -0.07
N GLY A 216 -6.93 -18.57 0.79
CA GLY A 216 -6.00 -19.70 0.69
C GLY A 216 -5.33 -19.81 -0.69
N HIS A 217 -4.67 -18.74 -1.14
CA HIS A 217 -3.95 -18.70 -2.42
C HIS A 217 -2.82 -19.73 -2.53
N GLU A 218 -2.35 -19.96 -3.76
CA GLU A 218 -1.23 -20.86 -4.10
C GLU A 218 -1.37 -22.27 -3.50
N MET A 219 -2.61 -22.74 -3.36
CA MET A 219 -2.96 -24.02 -2.76
C MET A 219 -2.33 -25.23 -3.48
N ASN A 220 -1.93 -25.06 -4.74
CA ASN A 220 -1.26 -26.08 -5.53
C ASN A 220 0.26 -26.19 -5.28
N GLY A 221 0.81 -25.30 -4.44
CA GLY A 221 2.18 -25.36 -3.93
C GLY A 221 2.33 -26.28 -2.71
N ASN A 222 3.46 -26.17 -2.01
CA ASN A 222 3.72 -26.94 -0.78
C ASN A 222 4.24 -26.10 0.40
N TRP A 223 4.27 -24.78 0.24
CA TRP A 223 4.83 -23.84 1.21
C TRP A 223 3.79 -23.21 2.15
N TYR A 224 2.51 -23.58 2.01
CA TYR A 224 1.44 -23.09 2.86
C TYR A 224 0.70 -24.21 3.60
N PRO A 225 0.29 -23.98 4.87
CA PRO A 225 -0.33 -25.00 5.72
C PRO A 225 -1.77 -25.38 5.32
N TRP A 226 -2.35 -24.73 4.32
CA TRP A 226 -3.67 -25.06 3.77
C TRP A 226 -3.60 -25.87 2.47
N ALA A 227 -2.41 -26.00 1.88
CA ALA A 227 -2.22 -26.84 0.71
C ALA A 227 -2.49 -28.32 1.05
N ASP A 228 -3.09 -29.04 0.11
CA ASP A 228 -3.32 -30.47 0.27
C ASP A 228 -1.97 -31.22 0.35
N GLY A 229 -1.90 -32.24 1.21
CA GLY A 229 -0.66 -32.95 1.52
C GLY A 229 0.29 -32.21 2.49
N VAL A 230 0.02 -30.95 2.82
CA VAL A 230 0.74 -30.17 3.85
C VAL A 230 -0.11 -30.12 5.12
N ASN A 231 0.53 -29.97 6.30
CA ASN A 231 -0.18 -29.80 7.58
C ASN A 231 -1.18 -30.93 7.92
N GLY A 232 -1.07 -32.11 7.29
CA GLY A 232 -2.03 -33.21 7.44
C GLY A 232 -3.34 -33.04 6.64
N ASN A 233 -3.41 -32.09 5.70
CA ASN A 233 -4.54 -31.93 4.78
C ASN A 233 -4.62 -33.11 3.80
N ALA A 234 -5.81 -33.69 3.67
CA ALA A 234 -6.09 -34.73 2.68
C ALA A 234 -6.42 -34.11 1.32
N SER A 235 -6.24 -34.87 0.23
CA SER A 235 -6.67 -34.42 -1.09
C SER A 235 -8.17 -34.07 -1.13
N GLY A 236 -8.51 -32.94 -1.74
CA GLY A 236 -9.85 -32.34 -1.79
C GLY A 236 -10.24 -31.55 -0.55
N SER A 237 -9.40 -31.50 0.50
CA SER A 237 -9.76 -30.83 1.75
C SER A 237 -9.78 -29.31 1.60
N TYR A 238 -8.86 -28.74 0.80
CA TYR A 238 -8.88 -27.33 0.44
C TYR A 238 -10.20 -26.93 -0.23
N VAL A 239 -10.66 -27.70 -1.21
CA VAL A 239 -11.95 -27.43 -1.92
C VAL A 239 -13.12 -27.41 -0.94
N ALA A 240 -13.17 -28.37 -0.01
CA ALA A 240 -14.23 -28.41 1.01
C ALA A 240 -14.19 -27.17 1.91
N ALA A 241 -13.00 -26.74 2.34
CA ALA A 241 -12.83 -25.53 3.14
C ALA A 241 -13.22 -24.26 2.38
N TYR A 242 -12.80 -24.12 1.12
CA TYR A 242 -13.13 -22.97 0.28
C TYR A 242 -14.65 -22.79 0.16
N ARG A 243 -15.36 -23.88 -0.20
CA ARG A 243 -16.83 -23.85 -0.35
C ARG A 243 -17.52 -23.51 0.97
N HIS A 244 -17.06 -24.08 2.07
CA HIS A 244 -17.61 -23.80 3.40
C HIS A 244 -17.42 -22.33 3.81
N VAL A 245 -16.22 -21.79 3.64
CA VAL A 245 -15.92 -20.37 3.95
C VAL A 245 -16.79 -19.44 3.09
N HIS A 246 -16.94 -19.76 1.80
CA HIS A 246 -17.85 -19.06 0.90
C HIS A 246 -19.29 -19.05 1.41
N ASP A 247 -19.84 -20.22 1.71
CA ASP A 247 -21.24 -20.37 2.10
C ASP A 247 -21.54 -19.64 3.41
N VAL A 248 -20.61 -19.68 4.38
CA VAL A 248 -20.75 -18.95 5.64
C VAL A 248 -20.71 -17.42 5.43
N LEU A 249 -19.82 -16.92 4.57
CA LEU A 249 -19.72 -15.50 4.22
C LEU A 249 -20.99 -15.00 3.52
N VAL A 250 -21.47 -15.74 2.52
CA VAL A 250 -22.70 -15.41 1.79
C VAL A 250 -23.92 -15.47 2.70
N ALA A 251 -24.02 -16.49 3.56
CA ALA A 251 -25.10 -16.60 4.55
C ALA A 251 -25.07 -15.47 5.60
N SER A 252 -23.93 -14.81 5.79
CA SER A 252 -23.78 -13.63 6.64
C SER A 252 -24.15 -12.32 5.94
N GLY A 253 -24.63 -12.38 4.69
CA GLY A 253 -25.07 -11.23 3.89
C GLY A 253 -23.99 -10.59 3.03
N ALA A 254 -22.77 -11.13 2.99
CA ALA A 254 -21.62 -10.56 2.28
C ALA A 254 -21.65 -10.84 0.76
N THR A 255 -22.76 -10.50 0.09
CA THR A 255 -22.93 -10.71 -1.36
C THR A 255 -22.16 -9.70 -2.22
N ASN A 256 -21.51 -8.73 -1.60
CA ASN A 256 -20.63 -7.73 -2.23
C ASN A 256 -19.19 -8.23 -2.45
N VAL A 257 -18.87 -9.44 -1.96
CA VAL A 257 -17.55 -10.06 -2.12
C VAL A 257 -17.41 -10.68 -3.51
N ILE A 258 -16.31 -10.36 -4.18
CA ILE A 258 -15.85 -10.96 -5.44
C ILE A 258 -14.85 -12.06 -5.08
N TRP A 259 -15.22 -13.31 -5.27
CA TRP A 259 -14.40 -14.47 -4.94
C TRP A 259 -13.32 -14.72 -5.99
N VAL A 260 -12.07 -14.66 -5.57
CA VAL A 260 -10.88 -14.88 -6.39
C VAL A 260 -10.26 -16.22 -6.01
N TRP A 261 -10.17 -17.14 -6.97
CA TRP A 261 -9.45 -18.41 -6.80
C TRP A 261 -8.11 -18.34 -7.52
N SER A 262 -7.00 -18.49 -6.78
CA SER A 262 -5.66 -18.09 -7.23
C SER A 262 -4.61 -19.16 -6.95
N PRO A 263 -4.43 -20.16 -7.82
CA PRO A 263 -3.26 -21.02 -7.80
C PRO A 263 -1.96 -20.27 -8.15
N ASN A 264 -0.82 -20.84 -7.77
CA ASN A 264 0.47 -20.52 -8.37
C ASN A 264 0.49 -21.06 -9.81
N VAL A 265 1.25 -20.45 -10.72
CA VAL A 265 1.49 -20.99 -12.06
C VAL A 265 1.92 -22.47 -11.99
N PRO A 266 1.44 -23.36 -12.89
CA PRO A 266 1.83 -24.76 -12.87
C PRO A 266 3.36 -24.96 -12.94
N TYR A 267 3.86 -25.95 -12.22
CA TYR A 267 5.26 -26.34 -12.27
C TYR A 267 5.42 -27.84 -12.02
N TYR A 268 6.58 -28.39 -12.33
CA TYR A 268 6.83 -29.82 -12.11
C TYR A 268 6.67 -30.18 -10.63
N GLY A 269 5.69 -31.03 -10.33
CA GLY A 269 5.38 -31.48 -8.97
C GLY A 269 4.36 -30.64 -8.22
N SER A 270 3.79 -29.58 -8.82
CA SER A 270 2.62 -28.90 -8.26
C SER A 270 1.40 -29.81 -8.29
N THR A 271 0.50 -29.65 -7.32
CA THR A 271 -0.82 -30.28 -7.38
C THR A 271 -1.57 -29.78 -8.63
N PRO A 272 -2.20 -30.64 -9.44
CA PRO A 272 -2.96 -30.19 -10.60
C PRO A 272 -4.09 -29.25 -10.19
N ILE A 273 -4.15 -28.03 -10.75
CA ILE A 273 -5.12 -27.02 -10.29
C ILE A 273 -6.58 -27.46 -10.52
N THR A 274 -6.80 -28.39 -11.45
CA THR A 274 -8.11 -29.00 -11.72
C THR A 274 -8.67 -29.79 -10.54
N THR A 275 -7.82 -30.31 -9.64
CA THR A 275 -8.28 -30.99 -8.41
C THR A 275 -8.64 -30.02 -7.29
N GLU A 276 -8.18 -28.78 -7.38
CA GLU A 276 -8.33 -27.74 -6.35
C GLU A 276 -9.40 -26.69 -6.69
N TYR A 277 -10.08 -26.82 -7.83
CA TYR A 277 -11.09 -25.85 -8.27
C TYR A 277 -12.42 -26.05 -7.54
N PRO A 278 -12.93 -25.03 -6.81
CA PRO A 278 -14.16 -25.17 -6.04
C PRO A 278 -15.43 -25.15 -6.90
N GLY A 279 -15.33 -24.82 -8.20
CA GLY A 279 -16.43 -24.81 -9.16
C GLY A 279 -17.04 -23.42 -9.37
N ASP A 280 -17.67 -23.24 -10.54
CA ASP A 280 -18.16 -21.94 -11.04
C ASP A 280 -19.12 -21.20 -10.11
N ALA A 281 -19.85 -21.92 -9.25
CA ALA A 281 -20.79 -21.32 -8.30
C ALA A 281 -20.09 -20.57 -7.15
N TYR A 282 -18.80 -20.85 -6.91
CA TYR A 282 -18.02 -20.35 -5.78
C TYR A 282 -16.98 -19.29 -6.19
N VAL A 283 -16.81 -19.04 -7.49
CA VAL A 283 -15.72 -18.22 -8.03
C VAL A 283 -16.28 -17.15 -8.95
N ASN A 284 -15.91 -15.90 -8.70
CA ASN A 284 -16.17 -14.80 -9.62
C ASN A 284 -15.03 -14.67 -10.64
N ASP A 285 -13.79 -14.61 -10.13
CA ASP A 285 -12.58 -14.42 -10.93
C ASP A 285 -11.59 -15.56 -10.67
N VAL A 286 -10.95 -16.06 -11.71
CA VAL A 286 -9.80 -16.97 -11.56
C VAL A 286 -8.51 -16.18 -11.65
N ALA A 287 -7.44 -16.67 -11.01
CA ALA A 287 -6.19 -15.93 -10.95
C ALA A 287 -4.95 -16.82 -11.00
N LEU A 288 -3.80 -16.20 -11.24
CA LEU A 288 -2.49 -16.82 -11.15
C LEU A 288 -1.52 -15.94 -10.38
N ASP A 289 -0.69 -16.58 -9.57
CA ASP A 289 0.53 -15.98 -9.05
C ASP A 289 1.72 -16.55 -9.82
N GLY A 290 2.62 -15.68 -10.27
CA GLY A 290 3.76 -16.10 -11.06
C GLY A 290 4.85 -15.06 -11.19
N TYR A 291 6.10 -15.48 -11.05
CA TYR A 291 7.25 -14.60 -10.98
C TYR A 291 8.34 -15.04 -11.96
N ASN A 292 9.02 -14.08 -12.57
CA ASN A 292 10.29 -14.36 -13.25
C ASN A 292 11.44 -14.26 -12.23
N TRP A 293 11.82 -15.40 -11.67
CA TRP A 293 12.93 -15.52 -10.71
C TRP A 293 14.32 -15.31 -11.33
N GLY A 294 14.44 -15.29 -12.66
CA GLY A 294 15.73 -15.11 -13.30
C GLY A 294 16.76 -16.16 -12.85
N LEU A 295 18.00 -15.72 -12.61
CA LEU A 295 19.04 -16.59 -12.06
C LEU A 295 19.04 -16.69 -10.52
N ASP A 296 18.14 -15.99 -9.83
CA ASP A 296 18.08 -16.01 -8.36
C ASP A 296 17.23 -17.18 -7.82
N GLY A 297 16.39 -17.79 -8.66
CA GLY A 297 15.59 -18.96 -8.30
C GLY A 297 16.41 -20.25 -8.22
N VAL A 298 15.87 -21.26 -7.53
CA VAL A 298 16.45 -22.61 -7.49
C VAL A 298 16.47 -23.20 -8.91
N GLY A 299 17.66 -23.55 -9.43
CA GLY A 299 17.83 -23.97 -10.82
C GLY A 299 17.59 -22.83 -11.83
N GLY A 300 17.83 -21.59 -11.40
CA GLY A 300 17.45 -20.34 -12.05
C GLY A 300 17.64 -20.29 -13.56
N SER A 301 16.60 -19.82 -14.24
CA SER A 301 16.58 -19.53 -15.66
C SER A 301 15.67 -18.33 -15.91
N TRP A 302 16.08 -17.45 -16.82
CA TRP A 302 15.25 -16.32 -17.23
C TRP A 302 14.03 -16.81 -18.02
N LYS A 303 12.82 -16.41 -17.60
CA LYS A 303 11.57 -16.81 -18.24
C LYS A 303 10.82 -15.60 -18.75
N SER A 304 10.44 -15.61 -20.03
CA SER A 304 9.52 -14.61 -20.58
C SER A 304 8.12 -14.72 -19.94
N PRO A 305 7.30 -13.66 -19.98
CA PRO A 305 5.93 -13.69 -19.45
C PRO A 305 5.08 -14.83 -20.02
N SER A 306 5.19 -15.11 -21.32
CA SER A 306 4.48 -16.23 -21.97
C SER A 306 4.90 -17.59 -21.40
N THR A 307 6.16 -17.75 -21.01
CA THR A 307 6.68 -18.98 -20.39
C THR A 307 6.26 -19.10 -18.93
N VAL A 308 6.13 -17.97 -18.21
CA VAL A 308 5.64 -17.97 -16.83
C VAL A 308 4.14 -18.30 -16.79
N PHE A 309 3.33 -17.66 -17.63
CA PHE A 309 1.87 -17.70 -17.49
C PHE A 309 1.14 -18.57 -18.51
N GLY A 310 1.75 -18.92 -19.65
CA GLY A 310 1.04 -19.51 -20.78
C GLY A 310 0.34 -20.84 -20.47
N GLU A 311 1.00 -21.72 -19.72
CA GLU A 311 0.43 -22.99 -19.26
C GLU A 311 -0.75 -22.76 -18.31
N GLY A 312 -0.53 -21.96 -17.25
CA GLY A 312 -1.59 -21.62 -16.29
C GLY A 312 -2.80 -20.96 -16.93
N LEU A 313 -2.61 -20.00 -17.85
CA LEU A 313 -3.71 -19.37 -18.58
C LEU A 313 -4.49 -20.38 -19.42
N THR A 314 -3.79 -21.35 -20.04
CA THR A 314 -4.43 -22.42 -20.81
C THR A 314 -5.27 -23.33 -19.92
N GLU A 315 -4.74 -23.73 -18.75
CA GLU A 315 -5.48 -24.56 -17.79
C GLU A 315 -6.71 -23.83 -17.24
N LEU A 316 -6.57 -22.55 -16.86
CA LEU A 316 -7.69 -21.74 -16.38
C LEU A 316 -8.81 -21.62 -17.41
N ARG A 317 -8.48 -21.44 -18.68
CA ARG A 317 -9.46 -21.37 -19.78
C ARG A 317 -10.17 -22.70 -20.00
N GLY A 318 -9.47 -23.82 -19.85
CA GLY A 318 -10.06 -25.14 -19.92
C GLY A 318 -11.02 -25.43 -18.77
N LEU A 319 -10.73 -24.88 -17.59
CA LEU A 319 -11.45 -25.15 -16.35
C LEU A 319 -12.64 -24.20 -16.12
N ALA A 320 -12.47 -22.92 -16.44
CA ALA A 320 -13.37 -21.83 -16.07
C ALA A 320 -13.54 -20.82 -17.22
N SER A 321 -13.87 -21.33 -18.41
CA SER A 321 -13.83 -20.60 -19.70
C SER A 321 -14.58 -19.26 -19.78
N THR A 322 -15.54 -19.00 -18.88
CA THR A 322 -16.32 -17.75 -18.87
C THR A 322 -15.90 -16.78 -17.77
N LYS A 323 -14.94 -17.15 -16.91
CA LYS A 323 -14.51 -16.33 -15.78
C LYS A 323 -13.38 -15.39 -16.23
N PRO A 324 -13.40 -14.11 -15.82
CA PRO A 324 -12.27 -13.23 -16.04
C PRO A 324 -11.04 -13.75 -15.28
N ILE A 325 -9.86 -13.47 -15.84
CA ILE A 325 -8.57 -13.85 -15.29
C ILE A 325 -7.85 -12.62 -14.73
N ILE A 326 -7.20 -12.79 -13.58
CA ILE A 326 -6.31 -11.78 -12.99
C ILE A 326 -4.96 -12.42 -12.68
N VAL A 327 -3.86 -11.79 -13.07
CA VAL A 327 -2.55 -12.15 -12.50
C VAL A 327 -2.47 -11.50 -11.13
N ALA A 328 -2.83 -12.25 -10.08
CA ALA A 328 -3.04 -11.71 -8.74
C ALA A 328 -1.72 -11.36 -8.04
N GLU A 329 -0.60 -11.94 -8.49
CA GLU A 329 0.74 -11.53 -8.12
C GLU A 329 1.74 -11.77 -9.24
N THR A 330 2.59 -10.77 -9.50
CA THR A 330 3.75 -10.97 -10.35
C THR A 330 4.84 -9.92 -10.11
N ALA A 331 6.08 -10.31 -10.43
CA ALA A 331 7.21 -9.42 -10.62
C ALA A 331 8.33 -10.16 -11.38
N SER A 332 9.42 -9.45 -11.67
CA SER A 332 10.62 -10.01 -12.28
C SER A 332 11.87 -9.61 -11.52
N SER A 333 12.83 -10.53 -11.45
CA SER A 333 14.20 -10.24 -11.03
C SER A 333 14.90 -9.37 -12.08
N GLU A 334 15.94 -8.66 -11.65
CA GLU A 334 16.94 -8.00 -12.51
C GLU A 334 18.01 -8.97 -13.02
N ASN A 335 18.19 -10.13 -12.37
CA ASN A 335 19.28 -11.05 -12.65
C ASN A 335 18.89 -12.09 -13.71
N GLY A 336 19.72 -12.28 -14.75
CA GLY A 336 19.53 -13.29 -15.79
C GLY A 336 18.97 -12.79 -17.13
N GLY A 337 18.61 -11.51 -17.22
CA GLY A 337 18.06 -10.90 -18.44
C GLY A 337 17.76 -9.42 -18.24
N SER A 338 16.85 -8.85 -19.04
CA SER A 338 16.46 -7.44 -18.95
C SER A 338 15.07 -7.30 -18.33
N LYS A 339 15.01 -6.85 -17.06
CA LYS A 339 13.72 -6.57 -16.39
C LYS A 339 12.91 -5.50 -17.12
N ALA A 340 13.58 -4.47 -17.65
CA ALA A 340 12.95 -3.44 -18.46
C ALA A 340 12.22 -4.02 -19.69
N GLN A 341 12.88 -4.92 -20.42
CA GLN A 341 12.23 -5.61 -21.54
C GLN A 341 11.09 -6.52 -21.04
N TRP A 342 11.32 -7.25 -19.94
CA TRP A 342 10.30 -8.13 -19.36
C TRP A 342 9.04 -7.37 -18.93
N ASN A 343 9.17 -6.18 -18.36
CA ASN A 343 8.03 -5.31 -18.01
C ASN A 343 7.22 -4.94 -19.26
N THR A 344 7.91 -4.60 -20.35
CA THR A 344 7.29 -4.28 -21.65
C THR A 344 6.55 -5.48 -22.21
N ASP A 345 7.20 -6.65 -22.19
CA ASP A 345 6.66 -7.90 -22.69
C ASP A 345 5.47 -8.38 -21.84
N LEU A 346 5.51 -8.22 -20.52
CA LEU A 346 4.44 -8.65 -19.61
C LEU A 346 3.17 -7.89 -19.93
N VAL A 347 3.23 -6.56 -19.92
CA VAL A 347 2.05 -5.73 -20.16
C VAL A 347 1.49 -5.98 -21.56
N SER A 348 2.35 -6.09 -22.58
CA SER A 348 1.93 -6.39 -23.95
C SER A 348 1.29 -7.78 -24.06
N TYR A 349 1.89 -8.79 -23.44
CA TYR A 349 1.41 -10.16 -23.44
C TYR A 349 0.04 -10.29 -22.77
N LEU A 350 -0.14 -9.70 -21.59
CA LEU A 350 -1.40 -9.75 -20.84
C LEU A 350 -2.48 -8.89 -21.52
N ALA A 351 -2.13 -7.72 -22.07
CA ALA A 351 -3.10 -6.85 -22.76
C ALA A 351 -3.63 -7.48 -24.05
N ALA A 352 -2.86 -8.38 -24.67
CA ALA A 352 -3.30 -9.14 -25.83
C ALA A 352 -4.32 -10.25 -25.50
N GLN A 353 -4.54 -10.56 -24.21
CA GLN A 353 -5.51 -11.57 -23.78
C GLN A 353 -6.85 -10.89 -23.39
N PRO A 354 -7.95 -11.14 -24.13
CA PRO A 354 -9.22 -10.45 -23.87
C PRO A 354 -9.90 -10.87 -22.57
N ASP A 355 -9.54 -12.02 -22.01
CA ASP A 355 -10.06 -12.55 -20.74
C ASP A 355 -9.19 -12.17 -19.52
N VAL A 356 -7.99 -11.62 -19.73
CA VAL A 356 -7.14 -11.12 -18.64
C VAL A 356 -7.50 -9.65 -18.36
N THR A 357 -8.14 -9.42 -17.21
CA THR A 357 -8.71 -8.11 -16.85
C THR A 357 -7.85 -7.30 -15.90
N GLY A 358 -6.74 -7.88 -15.40
CA GLY A 358 -5.83 -7.16 -14.53
C GLY A 358 -4.59 -7.95 -14.16
N PHE A 359 -3.58 -7.22 -13.70
CA PHE A 359 -2.43 -7.79 -13.02
C PHE A 359 -2.05 -6.94 -11.81
N VAL A 360 -1.47 -7.57 -10.79
CA VAL A 360 -1.02 -6.91 -9.57
C VAL A 360 0.49 -7.11 -9.45
N TRP A 361 1.23 -6.00 -9.42
CA TRP A 361 2.67 -6.03 -9.23
C TRP A 361 3.03 -6.17 -7.74
N PHE A 362 3.94 -7.08 -7.42
CA PHE A 362 4.45 -7.26 -6.06
C PHE A 362 5.65 -6.31 -5.84
N ASP A 363 5.37 -5.07 -5.41
CA ASP A 363 6.36 -3.98 -5.31
C ASP A 363 7.13 -4.01 -3.98
N LEU A 364 7.89 -5.09 -3.75
CA LEU A 364 8.62 -5.31 -2.51
C LEU A 364 10.08 -5.70 -2.77
N ASN A 365 10.99 -5.26 -1.90
CA ASN A 365 12.33 -5.83 -1.84
C ASN A 365 12.32 -6.97 -0.81
N LYS A 366 12.27 -8.22 -1.28
CA LYS A 366 12.02 -9.40 -0.43
C LYS A 366 13.02 -10.52 -0.74
N GLU A 367 12.59 -11.63 -1.36
CA GLU A 367 13.49 -12.72 -1.76
C GLU A 367 14.52 -12.22 -2.76
N VAL A 368 14.07 -11.37 -3.68
CA VAL A 368 14.90 -10.50 -4.51
C VAL A 368 14.24 -9.12 -4.61
N ASP A 369 14.88 -8.20 -5.33
CA ASP A 369 14.33 -6.86 -5.54
C ASP A 369 13.23 -6.86 -6.62
N TRP A 370 11.99 -7.13 -6.19
CA TRP A 370 10.82 -7.19 -7.07
C TRP A 370 10.30 -5.80 -7.49
N ARG A 371 10.72 -4.74 -6.81
CA ARG A 371 10.20 -3.38 -7.01
C ARG A 371 10.22 -2.92 -8.47
N ILE A 372 9.21 -2.15 -8.87
CA ILE A 372 9.10 -1.54 -10.20
C ILE A 372 10.33 -0.66 -10.45
N ASP A 373 10.79 0.06 -9.43
CA ASP A 373 11.92 0.98 -9.46
C ASP A 373 13.26 0.38 -8.99
N SER A 374 13.42 -0.95 -9.03
CA SER A 374 14.70 -1.63 -8.79
C SER A 374 15.84 -1.09 -9.69
N SER A 375 15.48 -0.56 -10.86
CA SER A 375 16.34 0.25 -11.73
C SER A 375 15.55 1.35 -12.44
N THR A 376 16.26 2.40 -12.87
CA THR A 376 15.64 3.50 -13.65
C THR A 376 15.08 3.03 -14.99
N THR A 377 15.72 2.03 -15.61
CA THR A 377 15.26 1.40 -16.85
C THR A 377 14.03 0.52 -16.62
N SER A 378 13.95 -0.23 -15.51
CA SER A 378 12.74 -0.98 -15.12
C SER A 378 11.54 -0.04 -14.94
N ALA A 379 11.70 1.03 -14.15
CA ALA A 379 10.65 2.03 -13.91
C ALA A 379 10.17 2.69 -15.21
N SER A 380 11.11 3.15 -16.04
CA SER A 380 10.78 3.83 -17.31
C SER A 380 10.05 2.91 -18.28
N ALA A 381 10.48 1.65 -18.38
CA ALA A 381 9.84 0.66 -19.25
C ALA A 381 8.45 0.27 -18.76
N PHE A 382 8.27 0.11 -17.44
CA PHE A 382 6.97 -0.19 -16.85
C PHE A 382 5.95 0.92 -17.12
N ASN A 383 6.35 2.19 -16.90
CA ASN A 383 5.54 3.36 -17.22
C ASN A 383 5.14 3.41 -18.70
N ALA A 384 6.12 3.26 -19.61
CA ALA A 384 5.88 3.27 -21.04
C ALA A 384 4.95 2.13 -21.48
N ALA A 385 5.10 0.94 -20.90
CA ALA A 385 4.27 -0.22 -21.20
C ALA A 385 2.82 -0.01 -20.74
N LEU A 386 2.61 0.54 -19.53
CA LEU A 386 1.27 0.90 -19.03
C LEU A 386 0.61 2.01 -19.85
N ALA A 387 1.38 2.95 -20.40
CA ALA A 387 0.86 3.94 -21.33
C ALA A 387 0.45 3.33 -22.68
N ALA A 388 1.21 2.36 -23.18
CA ALA A 388 1.00 1.73 -24.49
C ALA A 388 -0.23 0.80 -24.55
N ARG A 389 -0.68 0.25 -23.41
CA ARG A 389 -1.87 -0.64 -23.36
C ARG A 389 -3.22 0.09 -23.36
N ARG A 390 -3.23 1.43 -23.35
CA ARG A 390 -4.42 2.26 -23.15
C ARG A 390 -5.24 2.48 -24.42
#